data_AF-A0AAW1R5Y6-F1
#
_entry.id   AF-A0AAW1R5Y6-F1
#
_cell.length_a   1.000
_cell.length_b   1.000
_cell.length_c   1.000
_cell.angle_alpha   90.00
_cell.angle_beta   90.00
_cell.angle_gamma   90.00
#
_symmetry.space_group_name_H-M   'P 1'
#
loop_
_entity.id
_entity.type
_entity.pdbx_description
1 polymer ?
#
loop_
_entity_poly.entity_id
_entity_poly.type
_entity_poly.pdbx_seq_one_letter_code
_entity_poly.pdbx_strand_id
1 'polypeptide(L)'
;MATTHVFAAPTLHIEKFQGLPGDYPQVWLDGLNDNAELYHWDDSYTLKLARAHMAGTAYTWLSANRRKLTNWDSFEQLFLERFGDDDVATAALISTRSQYRDESVNDYSDSLQALFDRVESYGEIVPTSLQVVLFTRGLRPDIKEKVLARRPQNLQAAISEAVS
;
A
#
# COMPACT_ATOMS: atom_id res chain seq x y z
N MET A 1 -3.09 50.57 2.22
CA MET A 1 -3.90 49.53 1.53
C MET A 1 -3.19 48.21 1.77
N ALA A 2 -3.80 47.31 2.56
CA ALA A 2 -3.21 46.01 2.87
C ALA A 2 -3.61 45.02 1.77
N THR A 3 -2.62 44.46 1.09
CA THR A 3 -2.80 43.41 0.09
C THR A 3 -3.20 42.13 0.81
N THR A 4 -4.47 41.74 0.73
CA THR A 4 -4.93 40.42 1.18
C THR A 4 -4.37 39.37 0.23
N HIS A 5 -3.29 38.71 0.63
CA HIS A 5 -2.89 37.45 0.01
C HIS A 5 -3.89 36.38 0.43
N VAL A 6 -4.81 36.06 -0.47
CA VAL A 6 -5.65 34.86 -0.38
C VAL A 6 -4.70 33.69 -0.63
N PHE A 7 -4.19 33.07 0.42
CA PHE A 7 -3.61 31.74 0.30
C PHE A 7 -4.75 30.81 -0.09
N ALA A 8 -4.74 30.32 -1.33
CA ALA A 8 -5.60 29.22 -1.72
C ALA A 8 -5.29 28.06 -0.77
N ALA A 9 -6.28 27.62 0.00
CA ALA A 9 -6.13 26.43 0.83
C ALA A 9 -5.70 25.26 -0.10
N PRO A 10 -4.70 24.46 0.29
CA PRO A 10 -4.33 23.29 -0.50
C PRO A 10 -5.59 22.45 -0.70
N THR A 11 -5.93 22.20 -1.96
CA THR A 11 -7.09 21.36 -2.30
C THR A 11 -6.79 19.98 -1.76
N LEU A 12 -7.49 19.62 -0.69
CA LEU A 12 -7.48 18.26 -0.16
C LEU A 12 -7.94 17.30 -1.25
N HIS A 13 -7.01 16.53 -1.80
CA HIS A 13 -7.32 15.52 -2.81
C HIS A 13 -7.41 14.14 -2.16
N ILE A 14 -8.61 13.77 -1.73
CA ILE A 14 -8.90 12.40 -1.34
C ILE A 14 -9.26 11.62 -2.61
N GLU A 15 -8.46 10.63 -2.95
CA GLU A 15 -8.74 9.77 -4.10
C GLU A 15 -10.02 8.96 -3.90
N LYS A 16 -10.67 8.58 -5.01
CA LYS A 16 -11.83 7.70 -4.93
C LYS A 16 -11.37 6.27 -4.71
N PHE A 17 -12.05 5.56 -3.81
CA PHE A 17 -11.82 4.13 -3.59
C PHE A 17 -12.90 3.31 -4.29
N GLN A 18 -12.53 2.51 -5.29
CA GLN A 18 -13.47 1.72 -6.09
C GLN A 18 -13.64 0.28 -5.58
N GLY A 19 -12.70 -0.20 -4.75
CA GLY A 19 -12.61 -1.58 -4.29
C GLY A 19 -12.05 -2.51 -5.37
N LEU A 20 -11.11 -2.01 -6.19
CA LEU A 20 -10.43 -2.76 -7.24
C LEU A 20 -8.98 -3.09 -6.83
N PRO A 21 -8.35 -4.10 -7.45
CA PRO A 21 -6.91 -4.31 -7.29
C PRO A 21 -6.13 -3.04 -7.64
N GLY A 22 -5.25 -2.61 -6.74
CA GLY A 22 -4.47 -1.37 -6.91
C GLY A 22 -5.05 -0.13 -6.23
N ASP A 23 -6.22 -0.22 -5.57
CA ASP A 23 -6.76 0.89 -4.77
C ASP A 23 -6.11 1.01 -3.37
N TYR A 24 -5.20 0.10 -3.02
CA TYR A 24 -4.42 0.06 -1.76
C TYR A 24 -5.22 0.51 -0.51
N PRO A 25 -6.10 -0.34 0.02
CA PRO A 25 -7.11 0.03 1.00
C PRO A 25 -6.51 0.65 2.26
N GLN A 26 -5.39 0.13 2.73
CA GLN A 26 -4.70 0.67 3.90
C GLN A 26 -4.14 2.07 3.64
N VAL A 27 -3.46 2.29 2.52
CA VAL A 27 -2.95 3.62 2.12
C VAL A 27 -4.09 4.63 2.00
N TRP A 28 -5.22 4.22 1.43
CA TRP A 28 -6.39 5.09 1.33
C TRP A 28 -6.98 5.45 2.71
N LEU A 29 -7.01 4.49 3.64
CA LEU A 29 -7.50 4.70 5.00
C LEU A 29 -6.56 5.59 5.81
N ASP A 30 -5.25 5.32 5.75
CA ASP A 30 -4.20 6.12 6.40
C ASP A 30 -4.25 7.56 5.89
N GLY A 31 -4.42 7.75 4.58
CA GLY A 31 -4.60 9.07 4.00
C GLY A 31 -5.81 9.83 4.57
N LEU A 32 -6.91 9.16 4.88
CA LEU A 32 -8.06 9.80 5.55
C LEU A 32 -7.73 10.19 7.00
N ASN A 33 -7.03 9.31 7.73
CA ASN A 33 -6.62 9.54 9.11
C ASN A 33 -5.61 10.67 9.24
N ASP A 34 -4.57 10.69 8.40
CA ASP A 34 -3.56 11.76 8.36
C ASP A 34 -4.19 13.13 8.09
N ASN A 35 -5.16 13.18 7.17
CA ASN A 35 -5.86 14.42 6.87
C ASN A 35 -6.84 14.82 7.99
N ALA A 36 -7.50 13.85 8.63
CA ALA A 36 -8.33 14.12 9.80
C ALA A 36 -7.50 14.71 10.95
N GLU A 37 -6.29 14.20 11.19
CA GLU A 37 -5.36 14.76 12.16
C GLU A 37 -4.92 16.18 11.77
N LEU A 38 -4.42 16.36 10.54
CA LEU A 38 -3.88 17.62 10.04
C LEU A 38 -4.92 18.76 10.04
N TYR A 39 -6.16 18.44 9.70
CA TYR A 39 -7.25 19.42 9.61
C TYR A 39 -8.23 19.37 10.77
N HIS A 40 -7.93 18.58 11.81
CA HIS A 40 -8.74 18.41 13.02
C HIS A 40 -10.20 18.04 12.75
N TRP A 41 -10.42 17.09 11.84
CA TRP A 41 -11.75 16.54 11.60
C TRP A 41 -12.17 15.62 12.73
N ASP A 42 -13.45 15.67 13.08
CA ASP A 42 -14.05 14.65 13.95
C ASP A 42 -14.41 13.38 13.15
N ASP A 43 -14.55 12.26 13.85
CA ASP A 43 -14.93 10.96 13.30
C ASP A 43 -16.20 11.00 12.45
N SER A 44 -17.15 11.86 12.79
CA SER A 44 -18.41 12.00 12.07
C SER A 44 -18.19 12.63 10.69
N TYR A 45 -17.32 13.63 10.62
CA TYR A 45 -16.90 14.27 9.38
C TYR A 45 -16.04 13.33 8.53
N THR A 46 -15.03 12.69 9.13
CA THR A 46 -14.16 11.72 8.45
C THR A 46 -14.98 10.58 7.84
N LEU A 47 -15.93 10.01 8.59
CA LEU A 47 -16.83 8.98 8.09
C LEU A 47 -17.70 9.46 6.90
N LYS A 48 -18.23 10.68 6.96
CA LYS A 48 -19.02 11.24 5.83
C LYS A 48 -18.17 11.40 4.59
N LEU A 49 -16.92 11.85 4.77
CA LEU A 49 -15.98 12.09 3.68
C LEU A 49 -15.55 10.77 3.05
N ALA A 50 -15.13 9.78 3.85
CA ALA A 50 -14.81 8.44 3.39
C ALA A 50 -15.93 7.86 2.53
N ARG A 51 -17.17 7.90 3.04
CA ARG A 51 -18.37 7.44 2.31
C ARG A 51 -18.61 8.16 0.99
N ALA A 52 -18.35 9.46 0.93
CA ALA A 52 -18.51 10.27 -0.28
C ALA A 52 -17.46 9.92 -1.35
N HIS A 53 -16.30 9.41 -0.93
CA HIS A 53 -15.20 9.02 -1.81
C HIS A 53 -15.20 7.52 -2.17
N MET A 54 -16.13 6.72 -1.65
CA MET A 54 -16.34 5.34 -2.10
C MET A 54 -17.14 5.31 -3.42
N ALA A 55 -16.66 4.52 -4.37
CA ALA A 55 -17.26 4.32 -5.69
C ALA A 55 -17.29 2.81 -6.06
N GLY A 56 -17.93 2.47 -7.17
CA GLY A 56 -17.89 1.11 -7.73
C GLY A 56 -18.33 0.00 -6.77
N THR A 57 -17.52 -1.05 -6.67
CA THR A 57 -17.74 -2.20 -5.77
C THR A 57 -17.76 -1.77 -4.32
N ALA A 58 -16.90 -0.81 -3.95
CA ALA A 58 -16.82 -0.27 -2.61
C ALA A 58 -18.12 0.44 -2.19
N TYR A 59 -18.69 1.26 -3.08
CA TYR A 59 -19.99 1.91 -2.83
C TYR A 59 -21.13 0.89 -2.66
N THR A 60 -21.10 -0.20 -3.43
CA THR A 60 -22.09 -1.28 -3.33
C THR A 60 -22.02 -1.96 -1.96
N TRP A 61 -20.81 -2.27 -1.48
CA TRP A 61 -20.59 -2.80 -0.14
C TRP A 61 -21.03 -1.82 0.96
N LEU A 62 -20.68 -0.54 0.83
CA LEU A 62 -21.08 0.51 1.77
C LEU A 62 -22.59 0.57 1.91
N SER A 63 -23.30 0.52 0.78
CA SER A 63 -24.76 0.55 0.75
C SER A 63 -25.37 -0.64 1.48
N ALA A 64 -24.81 -1.83 1.32
CA ALA A 64 -25.26 -3.05 1.99
C ALA A 64 -24.97 -3.05 3.52
N ASN A 65 -23.89 -2.38 3.95
CA ASN A 65 -23.44 -2.40 5.35
C ASN A 65 -23.74 -1.10 6.12
N ARG A 66 -24.47 -0.15 5.52
CA ARG A 66 -24.67 1.21 6.05
C ARG A 66 -25.17 1.27 7.50
N ARG A 67 -25.97 0.29 7.93
CA ARG A 67 -26.51 0.20 9.30
C ARG A 67 -25.47 -0.22 10.35
N LYS A 68 -24.40 -0.91 9.94
CA LYS A 68 -23.31 -1.37 10.81
C LYS A 68 -22.20 -0.34 10.94
N LEU A 69 -21.99 0.46 9.89
CA LEU A 69 -20.94 1.47 9.79
C LEU A 69 -21.36 2.76 10.51
N THR A 70 -21.61 2.74 11.81
CA THR A 70 -22.23 3.88 12.54
C THR A 70 -21.25 4.95 12.99
N ASN A 71 -19.99 4.59 13.20
CA ASN A 71 -18.89 5.47 13.62
C ASN A 71 -17.62 5.14 12.83
N TRP A 72 -16.56 5.93 13.03
CA TRP A 72 -15.30 5.77 12.30
C TRP A 72 -14.64 4.41 12.60
N ASP A 73 -14.50 4.03 13.87
CA ASP A 73 -13.93 2.73 14.27
C ASP A 73 -14.60 1.54 13.56
N SER A 74 -15.94 1.49 13.56
CA SER A 74 -16.71 0.43 12.89
C SER A 74 -16.51 0.43 11.38
N PHE A 75 -16.25 1.60 10.80
CA PHE A 75 -15.94 1.73 9.39
C PHE A 75 -14.56 1.19 9.08
N GLU A 76 -13.53 1.62 9.79
CA GLU A 76 -12.15 1.17 9.60
C GLU A 76 -12.07 -0.36 9.69
N GLN A 77 -12.63 -0.93 10.76
CA GLN A 77 -12.61 -2.38 10.97
C GLN A 77 -13.30 -3.14 9.82
N LEU A 78 -14.56 -2.80 9.52
CA LEU A 78 -15.32 -3.53 8.48
C LEU A 78 -14.76 -3.27 7.08
N PHE A 79 -14.17 -2.10 6.84
CA PHE A 79 -13.52 -1.75 5.59
C PHE A 79 -12.29 -2.63 5.36
N LEU A 80 -11.41 -2.76 6.36
CA LEU A 80 -10.23 -3.62 6.29
C LEU A 80 -10.61 -5.11 6.27
N GLU A 81 -11.64 -5.54 6.99
CA GLU A 81 -12.15 -6.92 6.88
C GLU A 81 -12.63 -7.26 5.45
N ARG A 82 -13.15 -6.29 4.71
CA ARG A 82 -13.69 -6.51 3.36
C ARG A 82 -12.65 -6.32 2.26
N PHE A 83 -11.92 -5.21 2.34
CA PHE A 83 -11.04 -4.73 1.28
C PHE A 83 -9.58 -4.83 1.67
N GLY A 84 -9.27 -4.83 2.96
CA GLY A 84 -7.91 -5.08 3.44
C GLY A 84 -7.36 -6.33 2.77
N ASP A 85 -6.08 -6.27 2.44
CA ASP A 85 -5.52 -7.34 1.66
C ASP A 85 -5.37 -8.58 2.53
N ASP A 86 -5.76 -9.71 1.97
CA ASP A 86 -5.56 -11.00 2.61
C ASP A 86 -4.04 -11.25 2.72
N ASP A 87 -3.52 -11.38 3.94
CA ASP A 87 -2.12 -11.72 4.21
C ASP A 87 -1.68 -12.93 3.38
N VAL A 88 -2.58 -13.90 3.18
CA VAL A 88 -2.35 -15.07 2.34
C VAL A 88 -2.18 -14.69 0.87
N ALA A 89 -2.99 -13.76 0.37
CA ALA A 89 -2.88 -13.28 -1.01
C ALA A 89 -1.61 -12.45 -1.22
N THR A 90 -1.25 -11.58 -0.27
CA THR A 90 -0.01 -10.79 -0.34
C THR A 90 1.22 -11.69 -0.25
N ALA A 91 1.23 -12.68 0.65
CA ALA A 91 2.27 -13.69 0.71
C ALA A 91 2.36 -14.51 -0.58
N ALA A 92 1.22 -14.85 -1.20
CA ALA A 92 1.18 -15.54 -2.49
C ALA A 92 1.79 -14.67 -3.61
N LEU A 93 1.48 -13.38 -3.66
CA LEU A 93 2.07 -12.43 -4.63
C LEU A 93 3.59 -12.33 -4.45
N ILE A 94 4.07 -12.15 -3.21
CA ILE A 94 5.50 -12.16 -2.90
C ILE A 94 6.15 -13.49 -3.34
N SER A 95 5.48 -14.62 -3.05
CA SER A 95 5.99 -15.95 -3.36
C SER A 95 5.97 -16.29 -4.86
N THR A 96 5.27 -15.52 -5.69
CA THR A 96 5.19 -15.75 -7.14
C THR A 96 5.86 -14.65 -7.94
N ARG A 97 6.24 -13.54 -7.30
CA ARG A 97 6.92 -12.42 -7.94
C ARG A 97 8.31 -12.84 -8.43
N SER A 98 8.50 -12.70 -9.74
CA SER A 98 9.77 -12.92 -10.43
C SER A 98 10.02 -11.80 -11.43
N GLN A 99 11.27 -11.42 -11.62
CA GLN A 99 11.69 -10.44 -12.61
C GLN A 99 11.31 -10.90 -14.02
N TYR A 100 10.60 -10.05 -14.77
CA TYR A 100 10.27 -10.36 -16.15
C TYR A 100 11.50 -10.25 -17.08
N ARG A 101 11.38 -10.79 -18.30
CA ARG A 101 12.47 -10.82 -19.29
C ARG A 101 13.02 -9.42 -19.59
N ASP A 102 12.13 -8.46 -19.79
CA ASP A 102 12.47 -7.10 -20.22
C ASP A 102 12.34 -6.06 -19.09
N GLU A 103 12.17 -6.52 -17.86
CA GLU A 103 12.03 -5.66 -16.67
C GLU A 103 13.41 -5.34 -16.07
N SER A 104 13.63 -4.07 -15.70
CA SER A 104 14.86 -3.67 -15.03
C SER A 104 14.94 -4.25 -13.61
N VAL A 105 16.15 -4.37 -13.05
CA VAL A 105 16.29 -4.83 -11.65
C VAL A 105 15.62 -3.84 -10.68
N ASN A 106 15.67 -2.55 -10.98
CA ASN A 106 15.06 -1.50 -10.15
C ASN A 106 13.54 -1.61 -10.15
N ASP A 107 12.90 -1.73 -11.32
CA ASP A 107 11.43 -1.87 -11.38
C ASP A 107 10.96 -3.14 -10.65
N TYR A 108 11.73 -4.23 -10.80
CA TYR A 108 11.49 -5.47 -10.06
C TYR A 108 11.65 -5.29 -8.55
N SER A 109 12.72 -4.63 -8.09
CA SER A 109 12.97 -4.41 -6.67
C SER A 109 11.94 -3.49 -6.04
N ASP A 110 11.55 -2.42 -6.72
CA ASP A 110 10.55 -1.45 -6.24
C ASP A 110 9.18 -2.14 -6.10
N SER A 111 8.81 -2.95 -7.09
CA SER A 111 7.60 -3.76 -7.05
C SER A 111 7.61 -4.78 -5.90
N LEU A 112 8.76 -5.38 -5.60
CA LEU A 112 8.87 -6.34 -4.50
C LEU A 112 8.89 -5.64 -3.13
N GLN A 113 9.56 -4.47 -3.02
CA GLN A 113 9.55 -3.64 -1.83
C GLN A 113 8.14 -3.19 -1.47
N ALA A 114 7.36 -2.73 -2.46
CA ALA A 114 5.96 -2.36 -2.24
C ALA A 114 5.10 -3.50 -1.69
N LEU A 115 5.43 -4.77 -2.01
CA LEU A 115 4.77 -5.93 -1.42
C LEU A 115 5.21 -6.18 0.03
N PHE A 116 6.49 -5.93 0.37
CA PHE A 116 6.96 -6.02 1.75
C PHE A 116 6.36 -4.91 2.62
N ASP A 117 6.35 -3.67 2.14
CA ASP A 117 5.76 -2.53 2.85
C ASP A 117 4.27 -2.77 3.13
N ARG A 118 3.58 -3.44 2.18
CA ARG A 118 2.18 -3.86 2.36
C ARG A 118 2.01 -4.89 3.47
N VAL A 119 2.88 -5.89 3.59
CA VAL A 119 2.86 -6.82 4.74
C VAL A 119 3.13 -6.08 6.05
N GLU A 120 4.10 -5.17 6.04
CA GLU A 120 4.46 -4.34 7.20
C GLU A 120 3.33 -3.42 7.66
N SER A 121 2.49 -2.96 6.73
CA SER A 121 1.30 -2.18 7.07
C SER A 121 0.30 -2.96 7.93
N TYR A 122 0.25 -4.30 7.84
CA TYR A 122 -0.58 -5.14 8.73
C TYR A 122 0.05 -5.42 10.10
N GLY A 123 1.22 -4.86 10.39
CA GLY A 123 1.97 -5.10 11.62
C GLY A 123 2.83 -6.37 11.59
N GLU A 124 2.99 -7.01 10.42
CA GLU A 124 3.88 -8.15 10.21
C GLU A 124 5.20 -7.71 9.58
N ILE A 125 6.35 -8.16 10.11
CA ILE A 125 7.65 -7.79 9.55
C ILE A 125 8.19 -8.94 8.70
N VAL A 126 8.52 -8.67 7.44
CA VAL A 126 9.24 -9.64 6.59
C VAL A 126 10.71 -9.64 7.01
N PRO A 127 11.26 -10.74 7.55
CA PRO A 127 12.65 -10.76 8.03
C PRO A 127 13.64 -10.44 6.91
N THR A 128 14.69 -9.67 7.21
CA THR A 128 15.71 -9.25 6.22
C THR A 128 16.31 -10.40 5.42
N SER A 129 16.59 -11.53 6.08
CA SER A 129 17.09 -12.74 5.41
C SER A 129 16.09 -13.32 4.41
N LEU A 130 14.79 -13.28 4.75
CA LEU A 130 13.73 -13.73 3.86
C LEU A 130 13.54 -12.78 2.68
N GLN A 131 13.64 -11.46 2.88
CA GLN A 131 13.61 -10.48 1.80
C GLN A 131 14.71 -10.76 0.76
N VAL A 132 15.94 -11.04 1.21
CA VAL A 132 17.07 -11.41 0.31
C VAL A 132 16.77 -12.70 -0.44
N VAL A 133 16.25 -13.73 0.23
CA VAL A 133 15.90 -15.01 -0.41
C VAL A 133 14.81 -14.83 -1.47
N LEU A 134 13.76 -14.06 -1.16
CA LEU A 134 12.64 -13.83 -2.06
C LEU A 134 13.07 -13.01 -3.28
N PHE A 135 13.83 -11.93 -3.07
CA PHE A 135 14.38 -11.12 -4.14
C PHE A 135 15.26 -11.95 -5.07
N THR A 136 16.26 -12.65 -4.52
CA THR A 136 17.23 -13.44 -5.31
C THR A 136 16.59 -14.63 -6.02
N ARG A 137 15.53 -15.22 -5.44
CA ARG A 137 14.78 -16.33 -6.06
C ARG A 137 14.08 -15.88 -7.33
N GLY A 138 13.50 -14.68 -7.33
CA GLY A 138 12.76 -14.14 -8.46
C GLY A 138 13.63 -13.45 -9.52
N LEU A 139 14.91 -13.17 -9.25
CA LEU A 139 15.84 -12.62 -10.25
C LEU A 139 15.98 -13.53 -11.48
N ARG A 140 16.25 -12.92 -12.63
CA ARG A 140 16.63 -13.69 -13.82
C ARG A 140 17.91 -14.50 -13.58
N PRO A 141 18.04 -15.70 -14.19
CA PRO A 141 19.16 -16.60 -13.93
C PRO A 141 20.56 -15.99 -14.11
N ASP A 142 20.72 -15.15 -15.14
CA ASP A 142 21.96 -14.46 -15.49
C ASP A 142 22.44 -13.48 -14.40
N ILE A 143 21.49 -12.83 -13.72
CA ILE A 143 21.79 -11.88 -12.63
C ILE A 143 21.91 -12.63 -11.29
N LYS A 144 21.04 -13.61 -11.08
CA LYS A 144 20.93 -14.38 -9.84
C LYS A 144 22.26 -14.99 -9.40
N GLU A 145 23.00 -15.63 -10.32
CA GLU A 145 24.27 -16.28 -9.98
C GLU A 145 25.30 -15.29 -9.44
N LYS A 146 25.40 -14.11 -10.07
CA LYS A 146 26.30 -13.03 -9.65
C LYS A 146 25.98 -12.56 -8.24
N VAL A 147 24.70 -12.32 -7.95
CA VAL A 147 24.25 -11.83 -6.64
C VAL A 147 24.50 -12.87 -5.55
N LEU A 148 24.18 -14.14 -5.81
CA LEU A 148 24.38 -15.22 -4.84
C LEU A 148 25.86 -15.42 -4.49
N ALA A 149 26.78 -15.23 -5.45
CA ALA A 149 28.22 -15.32 -5.20
C ALA A 149 28.71 -14.25 -4.19
N ARG A 150 28.03 -13.10 -4.11
CA ARG A 150 28.39 -11.96 -3.26
C ARG A 150 27.82 -12.02 -1.85
N ARG A 151 26.87 -12.94 -1.60
CA ARG A 151 26.25 -13.18 -0.28
C ARG A 151 25.76 -11.89 0.40
N PRO A 152 24.84 -11.14 -0.23
CA PRO A 152 24.31 -9.90 0.34
C PRO A 152 23.63 -10.16 1.68
N GLN A 153 23.78 -9.21 2.61
CA GLN A 153 23.25 -9.32 3.98
C GLN A 153 21.87 -8.69 4.17
N ASN A 154 21.44 -7.89 3.19
CA ASN A 154 20.15 -7.22 3.19
C ASN A 154 19.71 -6.94 1.74
N LEU A 155 18.46 -6.54 1.58
CA LEU A 155 17.85 -6.30 0.27
C LEU A 155 18.61 -5.23 -0.53
N GLN A 156 19.00 -4.12 0.10
CA GLN A 156 19.75 -3.05 -0.56
C GLN A 156 21.10 -3.54 -1.13
N ALA A 157 21.83 -4.36 -0.38
CA ALA A 157 23.07 -4.96 -0.86
C ALA A 157 22.80 -5.90 -2.05
N ALA A 158 21.72 -6.69 -2.00
CA ALA A 158 21.35 -7.58 -3.10
C ALA A 158 20.99 -6.80 -4.38
N ILE A 159 20.28 -5.68 -4.25
CA ILE A 159 19.92 -4.79 -5.37
C ILE A 159 21.19 -4.19 -5.98
N SER A 160 22.08 -3.64 -5.16
CA SER A 160 23.35 -3.06 -5.63
C SER A 160 24.20 -4.06 -6.43
N GLU A 161 24.28 -5.31 -5.97
CA GLU A 161 25.01 -6.38 -6.69
C GLU A 161 24.32 -6.80 -8.00
N ALA A 162 22.98 -6.69 -8.06
CA ALA A 162 22.19 -7.05 -9.23
C ALA A 162 22.25 -5.98 -10.34
N VAL A 163 22.48 -4.72 -9.98
CA VAL A 163 22.58 -3.58 -10.93
C VAL A 163 24.02 -3.33 -11.39
N SER A 164 25.02 -3.76 -10.61
CA SER A 164 26.44 -3.72 -10.99
C SER A 164 26.72 -4.55 -12.24
#